data_AF-A0A0D9V6A6-F1
#
_entry.id   AF-A0A0D9V6A6-F1
#
_cell.length_a   1.000
_cell.length_b   1.000
_cell.length_c   1.000
_cell.angle_alpha   90.00
_cell.angle_beta   90.00
_cell.angle_gamma   90.00
#
_symmetry.space_group_name_H-M   'P 1'
#
loop_
_entity.id
_entity.type
_entity.pdbx_description
1 polymer ?
#
loop_
_entity_poly.entity_id
_entity_poly.type
_entity_poly.pdbx_seq_one_letter_code
_entity_poly.pdbx_strand_id
1 'polypeptide(L)'
;MPHGSWLLQTCSPSAALASLAVVTTSVLILGYASTSFLLSADGADVVEAAPASVVPRRGPGYPPVLAYYISGGHGHSVRMTRLLKAVYHPRNRYLLHLDAGAGAYERVRLAGYARSERAFLEYGNVHVVGKGDPVDGRGASAVAAVLRGAAVLLRVGADWDWLITLGASDYPLLAPDDLLYAFSSVPRGLSFIDHRMDSDGADAVVVDQNLIQSTNAEISFSLGQRAKPDAFELFKGSPRPILSRDFVEYCVVAPDNLPRTLLLYFTNSLSPMEFYFQTVMANSARFRNSTVNHNLRHTVAQLDGAPASQGVDQQQASRYDATVGSGAAFAGVFGDDDDAVLQRIDEEVLGRSLDGVTPGEWCAGDGEECTVGGNIDVIRHGVKGRRLATLMADLVGGVGPCDGCSK
;
A
#
# COMPACT_ATOMS: atom_id res chain seq x y z
N MET A 1 4.12 -80.47 -58.04
CA MET A 1 5.04 -80.29 -56.88
C MET A 1 6.18 -79.38 -57.33
N PRO A 2 6.60 -78.35 -56.58
CA PRO A 2 5.86 -77.46 -55.69
C PRO A 2 5.79 -76.02 -56.25
N HIS A 3 4.96 -75.22 -55.58
CA HIS A 3 4.68 -73.82 -55.82
C HIS A 3 5.87 -72.91 -55.50
N GLY A 4 6.20 -72.01 -56.42
CA GLY A 4 6.96 -70.80 -56.14
C GLY A 4 6.10 -69.60 -56.50
N SER A 5 5.49 -68.94 -55.50
CA SER A 5 4.93 -67.61 -55.69
C SER A 5 5.48 -66.68 -54.63
N TRP A 6 6.00 -65.58 -55.15
CA TRP A 6 6.80 -64.58 -54.49
C TRP A 6 5.91 -63.65 -53.65
N LEU A 7 6.40 -63.30 -52.47
CA LEU A 7 5.81 -62.29 -51.59
C LEU A 7 5.95 -60.91 -52.25
N LEU A 8 4.83 -60.31 -52.65
CA LEU A 8 4.73 -58.85 -52.81
C LEU A 8 3.98 -58.32 -51.59
N GLN A 9 4.76 -57.83 -50.65
CA GLN A 9 4.31 -57.22 -49.41
C GLN A 9 3.88 -55.78 -49.72
N THR A 10 2.59 -55.57 -49.92
CA THR A 10 2.03 -54.23 -50.11
C THR A 10 1.97 -53.53 -48.75
N CYS A 11 2.91 -52.62 -48.51
CA CYS A 11 2.90 -51.71 -47.36
C CYS A 11 1.68 -50.79 -47.43
N SER A 12 0.85 -50.81 -46.39
CA SER A 12 -0.29 -49.91 -46.23
C SER A 12 0.20 -48.46 -46.02
N PRO A 13 -0.33 -47.47 -46.77
CA PRO A 13 0.12 -46.06 -46.71
C PRO A 13 -0.12 -45.39 -45.34
N SER A 14 -0.94 -45.97 -44.48
CA SER A 14 -1.20 -45.50 -43.12
C SER A 14 -0.05 -45.74 -42.14
N ALA A 15 0.78 -46.77 -42.36
CA ALA A 15 1.96 -47.01 -41.51
C ALA A 15 3.06 -45.98 -41.77
N ALA A 16 3.25 -45.58 -43.04
CA ALA A 16 4.25 -44.59 -43.43
C ALA A 16 3.96 -43.19 -42.86
N LEU A 17 2.68 -42.78 -42.83
CA LEU A 17 2.25 -41.51 -42.26
C LEU A 17 2.40 -41.48 -40.72
N ALA A 18 2.10 -42.58 -40.04
CA ALA A 18 2.31 -42.69 -38.59
C ALA A 18 3.81 -42.60 -38.23
N SER A 19 4.69 -43.25 -39.00
CA SER A 19 6.13 -43.14 -38.78
C SER A 19 6.67 -41.72 -39.05
N LEU A 20 6.14 -41.01 -40.05
CA LEU A 20 6.56 -39.62 -40.31
C LEU A 20 6.14 -38.68 -39.17
N ALA A 21 4.93 -38.85 -38.62
CA ALA A 21 4.43 -38.03 -37.52
C ALA A 21 5.21 -38.25 -36.20
N VAL A 22 5.63 -39.49 -35.92
CA VAL A 22 6.48 -39.80 -34.76
C VAL A 22 7.89 -39.23 -34.93
N VAL A 23 8.44 -39.27 -36.14
CA VAL A 23 9.77 -38.68 -36.42
C VAL A 23 9.73 -37.15 -36.33
N THR A 24 8.70 -36.49 -36.86
CA THR A 24 8.60 -35.02 -36.79
C THR A 24 8.38 -34.53 -35.36
N THR A 25 7.56 -35.23 -34.56
CA THR A 25 7.37 -34.89 -33.14
C THR A 25 8.63 -35.15 -32.32
N SER A 26 9.36 -36.23 -32.59
CA SER A 26 10.62 -36.53 -31.91
C SER A 26 11.72 -35.52 -32.25
N VAL A 27 11.83 -35.09 -33.53
CA VAL A 27 12.78 -34.06 -33.96
C VAL A 27 12.42 -32.70 -33.37
N LEU A 28 11.13 -32.35 -33.22
CA LEU A 28 10.71 -31.13 -32.56
C LEU A 28 11.03 -31.14 -31.05
N ILE A 29 10.86 -32.27 -30.37
CA ILE A 29 11.18 -32.42 -28.94
C ILE A 29 12.69 -32.40 -28.71
N LEU A 30 13.48 -33.08 -29.55
CA LEU A 30 14.95 -33.03 -29.49
C LEU A 30 15.49 -31.65 -29.89
N GLY A 31 14.86 -30.96 -30.84
CA GLY A 31 15.16 -29.57 -31.19
C GLY A 31 14.90 -28.63 -30.02
N TYR A 32 13.75 -28.75 -29.36
CA TYR A 32 13.40 -27.95 -28.18
C TYR A 32 14.37 -28.23 -27.01
N ALA A 33 14.64 -29.50 -26.71
CA ALA A 33 15.56 -29.89 -25.65
C ALA A 33 17.00 -29.44 -25.93
N SER A 34 17.44 -29.46 -27.19
CA SER A 34 18.78 -28.98 -27.58
C SER A 34 18.88 -27.45 -27.53
N THR A 35 17.83 -26.71 -27.91
CA THR A 35 17.78 -25.25 -27.70
C THR A 35 17.71 -24.88 -26.22
N SER A 36 16.99 -25.64 -25.39
CA SER A 36 16.97 -25.43 -23.94
C SER A 36 18.31 -25.74 -23.29
N PHE A 37 19.04 -26.76 -23.75
CA PHE A 37 20.38 -27.07 -23.23
C PHE A 37 21.46 -26.10 -23.73
N LEU A 38 21.37 -25.62 -24.97
CA LEU A 38 22.34 -24.65 -25.52
C LEU A 38 22.11 -23.22 -25.00
N LEU A 39 20.85 -22.83 -24.70
CA LEU A 39 20.55 -21.57 -23.98
C LEU A 39 20.91 -21.62 -22.48
N SER A 40 21.18 -22.81 -21.92
CA SER A 40 21.63 -22.98 -20.53
C SER A 40 23.14 -23.20 -20.38
N ALA A 41 23.90 -23.36 -21.48
CA ALA A 41 25.30 -23.76 -21.42
C ALA A 41 26.31 -22.67 -21.81
N ASP A 42 25.87 -21.48 -22.24
CA ASP A 42 26.76 -20.36 -22.56
C ASP A 42 26.40 -19.13 -21.71
N GLY A 43 26.84 -19.23 -20.47
CA GLY A 43 26.60 -18.28 -19.40
C GLY A 43 27.22 -18.86 -18.16
N ALA A 44 28.56 -18.84 -18.09
CA ALA A 44 29.21 -18.77 -16.80
C ALA A 44 28.81 -17.42 -16.17
N ASP A 45 27.56 -17.34 -15.73
CA ASP A 45 27.08 -16.30 -14.85
C ASP A 45 27.96 -16.44 -13.61
N VAL A 46 28.85 -15.46 -13.47
CA VAL A 46 29.18 -14.97 -12.14
C VAL A 46 27.82 -14.71 -11.50
N VAL A 47 27.39 -15.62 -10.64
CA VAL A 47 26.28 -15.36 -9.72
C VAL A 47 26.80 -14.23 -8.86
N GLU A 48 26.60 -13.00 -9.34
CA GLU A 48 26.70 -11.81 -8.54
C GLU A 48 25.71 -12.05 -7.41
N ALA A 49 26.26 -12.34 -6.23
CA ALA A 49 25.46 -12.56 -5.05
C ALA A 49 24.47 -11.40 -4.97
N ALA A 50 23.18 -11.71 -4.95
CA ALA A 50 22.15 -10.69 -4.74
C ALA A 50 22.63 -9.80 -3.59
N PRO A 51 22.71 -8.47 -3.78
CA PRO A 51 23.28 -7.59 -2.78
C PRO A 51 22.60 -7.90 -1.45
N ALA A 52 23.40 -8.17 -0.42
CA ALA A 52 22.88 -8.52 0.89
C ALA A 52 21.90 -7.42 1.30
N SER A 53 20.61 -7.75 1.36
CA SER A 53 19.56 -6.78 1.64
C SER A 53 19.91 -6.08 2.94
N VAL A 54 20.14 -4.76 2.90
CA VAL A 54 20.52 -4.01 4.11
C VAL A 54 19.37 -4.11 5.09
N VAL A 55 19.55 -4.88 6.16
CA VAL A 55 18.52 -5.08 7.18
C VAL A 55 18.58 -3.90 8.16
N PRO A 56 17.49 -3.14 8.33
CA PRO A 56 17.45 -2.03 9.28
C PRO A 56 17.73 -2.52 10.71
N ARG A 57 18.60 -1.83 11.45
CA ARG A 57 18.79 -2.14 12.88
C ARG A 57 17.53 -1.76 13.66
N ARG A 58 17.26 -2.55 14.71
CA ARG A 58 16.03 -2.42 15.51
C ARG A 58 16.33 -2.35 16.99
N GLY A 59 15.31 -1.93 17.74
CA GLY A 59 15.35 -1.80 19.20
C GLY A 59 15.37 -0.36 19.67
N PRO A 60 15.41 -0.15 20.99
CA PRO A 60 15.47 1.18 21.59
C PRO A 60 16.70 1.94 21.08
N GLY A 61 16.50 3.14 20.55
CA GLY A 61 17.57 3.98 20.00
C GLY A 61 17.76 3.93 18.48
N TYR A 62 17.07 3.02 17.77
CA TYR A 62 17.02 3.03 16.31
C TYR A 62 15.68 3.59 15.78
N PRO A 63 15.67 4.28 14.64
CA PRO A 63 14.44 4.73 14.01
C PRO A 63 13.51 3.55 13.68
N PRO A 64 12.19 3.76 13.68
CA PRO A 64 11.25 2.72 13.32
C PRO A 64 11.34 2.35 11.84
N VAL A 65 10.67 1.27 11.50
CA VAL A 65 10.45 0.82 10.12
C VAL A 65 8.97 0.99 9.81
N LEU A 66 8.65 1.81 8.82
CA LEU A 66 7.28 2.04 8.37
C LEU A 66 6.96 1.12 7.20
N ALA A 67 5.78 0.52 7.21
CA ALA A 67 5.21 -0.19 6.07
C ALA A 67 4.15 0.69 5.41
N TYR A 68 4.26 0.89 4.11
CA TYR A 68 3.32 1.65 3.31
C TYR A 68 2.52 0.69 2.42
N TYR A 69 1.21 0.78 2.54
CA TYR A 69 0.29 0.24 1.55
C TYR A 69 -0.21 1.39 0.69
N ILE A 70 0.31 1.50 -0.54
CA ILE A 70 -0.05 2.56 -1.48
C ILE A 70 -1.03 1.98 -2.49
N SER A 71 -2.26 2.47 -2.49
CA SER A 71 -3.34 1.98 -3.36
C SER A 71 -3.76 3.01 -4.40
N GLY A 72 -4.06 2.54 -5.61
CA GLY A 72 -4.63 3.33 -6.70
C GLY A 72 -5.52 2.48 -7.59
N GLY A 73 -6.01 3.09 -8.67
CA GLY A 73 -6.91 2.46 -9.63
C GLY A 73 -6.57 2.91 -11.05
N HIS A 74 -7.57 2.95 -11.91
CA HIS A 74 -7.40 3.41 -13.30
C HIS A 74 -6.72 4.79 -13.36
N GLY A 75 -5.66 4.91 -14.17
CA GLY A 75 -4.96 6.17 -14.41
C GLY A 75 -4.02 6.62 -13.29
N HIS A 76 -3.94 5.89 -12.17
CA HIS A 76 -3.17 6.32 -11.00
C HIS A 76 -1.71 5.87 -10.99
N SER A 77 -1.24 5.12 -11.99
CA SER A 77 0.13 4.58 -12.01
C SER A 77 1.23 5.65 -11.88
N VAL A 78 1.06 6.80 -12.53
CA VAL A 78 2.01 7.93 -12.46
C VAL A 78 1.96 8.62 -11.09
N ARG A 79 0.76 8.87 -10.55
CA ARG A 79 0.61 9.46 -9.22
C ARG A 79 1.19 8.59 -8.11
N MET A 80 0.94 7.29 -8.17
CA MET A 80 1.50 6.34 -7.22
C MET A 80 3.04 6.31 -7.29
N THR A 81 3.60 6.44 -8.50
CA THR A 81 5.05 6.52 -8.70
C THR A 81 5.63 7.78 -8.04
N ARG A 82 5.01 8.95 -8.27
CA ARG A 82 5.41 10.21 -7.62
C ARG A 82 5.31 10.13 -6.10
N LEU A 83 4.19 9.61 -5.59
CA LEU A 83 3.95 9.42 -4.16
C LEU A 83 4.99 8.48 -3.54
N LEU A 84 5.27 7.34 -4.17
CA LEU A 84 6.30 6.41 -3.70
C LEU A 84 7.66 7.11 -3.56
N LYS A 85 8.08 7.90 -4.57
CA LYS A 85 9.33 8.66 -4.52
C LYS A 85 9.34 9.68 -3.38
N ALA A 86 8.22 10.35 -3.15
CA ALA A 86 8.06 11.33 -2.09
C ALA A 86 8.20 10.71 -0.68
N VAL A 87 7.69 9.49 -0.47
CA VAL A 87 7.74 8.80 0.83
C VAL A 87 8.89 7.78 0.95
N TYR A 88 9.75 7.65 -0.05
CA TYR A 88 10.75 6.59 -0.10
C TYR A 88 11.84 6.76 0.96
N HIS A 89 12.16 5.67 1.65
CA HIS A 89 13.30 5.54 2.55
C HIS A 89 13.73 4.06 2.56
N PRO A 90 15.04 3.74 2.47
CA PRO A 90 15.54 2.35 2.40
C PRO A 90 15.10 1.44 3.54
N ARG A 91 14.90 2.03 4.73
CA ARG A 91 14.43 1.29 5.91
C ARG A 91 13.03 0.71 5.74
N ASN A 92 12.17 1.46 5.07
CA ASN A 92 10.74 1.24 5.07
C ASN A 92 10.37 0.13 4.08
N ARG A 93 9.13 -0.36 4.17
CA ARG A 93 8.57 -1.38 3.27
C ARG A 93 7.44 -0.78 2.47
N TYR A 94 7.37 -1.10 1.18
CA TYR A 94 6.36 -0.54 0.28
C TYR A 94 5.64 -1.66 -0.45
N LEU A 95 4.32 -1.65 -0.37
CA LEU A 95 3.46 -2.50 -1.18
C LEU A 95 2.55 -1.60 -2.03
N LEU A 96 2.75 -1.65 -3.35
CA LEU A 96 1.94 -0.92 -4.32
C LEU A 96 0.82 -1.82 -4.82
N HIS A 97 -0.40 -1.32 -4.79
CA HIS A 97 -1.60 -2.02 -5.25
C HIS A 97 -2.40 -1.15 -6.21
N LEU A 98 -2.56 -1.63 -7.44
CA LEU A 98 -3.55 -1.10 -8.36
C LEU A 98 -4.79 -2.02 -8.29
N ASP A 99 -5.97 -1.46 -8.07
CA ASP A 99 -7.25 -2.20 -8.04
C ASP A 99 -7.58 -2.84 -9.40
N ALA A 100 -8.62 -3.67 -9.49
CA ALA A 100 -8.99 -4.38 -10.73
C ALA A 100 -9.39 -3.44 -11.89
N GLY A 101 -9.69 -2.17 -11.64
CA GLY A 101 -9.98 -1.16 -12.67
C GLY A 101 -8.75 -0.67 -13.43
N ALA A 102 -7.54 -0.84 -12.88
CA ALA A 102 -6.30 -0.47 -13.57
C ALA A 102 -5.97 -1.42 -14.73
N GLY A 103 -5.57 -0.82 -15.86
CA GLY A 103 -5.23 -1.55 -17.08
C GLY A 103 -3.97 -2.40 -16.95
N ALA A 104 -3.86 -3.46 -17.75
CA ALA A 104 -2.68 -4.35 -17.75
C ALA A 104 -1.37 -3.57 -18.00
N TYR A 105 -1.41 -2.61 -18.93
CA TYR A 105 -0.28 -1.75 -19.23
C TYR A 105 0.18 -0.91 -18.03
N GLU A 106 -0.74 -0.34 -17.27
CA GLU A 106 -0.41 0.46 -16.08
C GLU A 106 0.27 -0.38 -14.99
N ARG A 107 -0.18 -1.62 -14.79
CA ARG A 107 0.46 -2.55 -13.85
C ARG A 107 1.86 -2.92 -14.28
N VAL A 108 2.04 -3.26 -15.54
CA VAL A 108 3.36 -3.59 -16.10
C VAL A 108 4.29 -2.38 -16.01
N ARG A 109 3.78 -1.18 -16.31
CA ARG A 109 4.54 0.07 -16.16
C ARG A 109 4.96 0.30 -14.71
N LEU A 110 4.04 0.18 -13.75
CA LEU A 110 4.34 0.38 -12.32
C LEU A 110 5.36 -0.66 -11.81
N ALA A 111 5.20 -1.92 -12.21
CA ALA A 111 6.15 -2.98 -11.87
C ALA A 111 7.52 -2.80 -12.54
N GLY A 112 7.54 -2.34 -13.80
CA GLY A 112 8.75 -2.00 -14.53
C GLY A 112 9.50 -0.85 -13.87
N TYR A 113 8.77 0.19 -13.46
CA TYR A 113 9.33 1.32 -12.72
C TYR A 113 9.93 0.91 -11.37
N ALA A 114 9.23 0.08 -10.59
CA ALA A 114 9.74 -0.45 -9.33
C ALA A 114 11.05 -1.27 -9.50
N ARG A 115 11.31 -1.78 -10.71
CA ARG A 115 12.50 -2.55 -11.09
C ARG A 115 13.54 -1.74 -11.87
N SER A 116 13.31 -0.46 -12.15
CA SER A 116 14.26 0.38 -12.87
C SER A 116 14.96 1.38 -11.96
N GLU A 117 14.32 1.76 -10.86
CA GLU A 117 14.89 2.70 -9.89
C GLU A 117 16.00 2.03 -9.08
N ARG A 118 17.20 2.62 -9.10
CA ARG A 118 18.40 2.01 -8.52
C ARG A 118 18.25 1.73 -7.03
N ALA A 119 17.74 2.72 -6.28
CA ALA A 119 17.53 2.58 -4.85
C ALA A 119 16.57 1.42 -4.52
N PHE A 120 15.51 1.25 -5.32
CA PHE A 120 14.50 0.22 -5.05
C PHE A 120 15.04 -1.19 -5.30
N LEU A 121 15.88 -1.34 -6.33
CA LEU A 121 16.59 -2.59 -6.61
C LEU A 121 17.60 -2.93 -5.51
N GLU A 122 18.41 -1.97 -5.10
CA GLU A 122 19.51 -2.17 -4.17
C GLU A 122 19.01 -2.55 -2.76
N TYR A 123 17.93 -1.91 -2.29
CA TYR A 123 17.36 -2.21 -0.98
C TYR A 123 16.24 -3.26 -1.00
N GLY A 124 15.72 -3.62 -2.19
CA GLY A 124 14.74 -4.68 -2.38
C GLY A 124 13.46 -4.51 -1.53
N ASN A 125 13.06 -3.27 -1.25
CA ASN A 125 12.03 -2.93 -0.27
C ASN A 125 10.70 -2.43 -0.87
N VAL A 126 10.58 -2.48 -2.21
CA VAL A 126 9.37 -2.10 -2.96
C VAL A 126 8.78 -3.32 -3.66
N HIS A 127 7.51 -3.61 -3.38
CA HIS A 127 6.77 -4.71 -3.98
C HIS A 127 5.51 -4.21 -4.67
N VAL A 128 5.13 -4.86 -5.77
CA VAL A 128 3.91 -4.55 -6.53
C VAL A 128 3.00 -5.76 -6.52
N VAL A 129 1.74 -5.58 -6.14
CA VAL A 129 0.74 -6.63 -6.20
C VAL A 129 0.41 -6.93 -7.67
N GLY A 130 0.69 -8.16 -8.12
CA GLY A 130 0.50 -8.54 -9.52
C GLY A 130 -0.97 -8.55 -9.97
N LYS A 131 -1.86 -9.15 -9.15
CA LYS A 131 -3.30 -9.22 -9.43
C LYS A 131 -4.04 -8.22 -8.54
N GLY A 132 -4.63 -7.20 -9.17
CA GLY A 132 -5.48 -6.23 -8.50
C GLY A 132 -6.75 -6.86 -7.96
N ASP A 133 -7.19 -6.35 -6.81
CA ASP A 133 -8.45 -6.74 -6.21
C ASP A 133 -9.54 -5.78 -6.72
N PRO A 134 -10.76 -6.27 -7.00
CA PRO A 134 -11.90 -5.40 -7.24
C PRO A 134 -12.22 -4.59 -5.98
N VAL A 135 -12.39 -3.28 -6.14
CA VAL A 135 -12.63 -2.37 -5.01
C VAL A 135 -13.62 -1.28 -5.40
N ASP A 136 -14.59 -1.03 -4.52
CA ASP A 136 -15.30 0.25 -4.41
C ASP A 136 -14.97 0.84 -3.03
N GLY A 137 -14.45 2.06 -2.99
CA GLY A 137 -14.02 2.72 -1.76
C GLY A 137 -15.15 2.91 -0.72
N ARG A 138 -16.41 2.86 -1.16
CA ARG A 138 -17.59 2.96 -0.29
C ARG A 138 -18.02 1.61 0.30
N GLY A 139 -17.47 0.51 -0.18
CA GLY A 139 -17.86 -0.85 0.20
C GLY A 139 -16.84 -1.58 1.07
N ALA A 140 -17.20 -2.79 1.50
CA ALA A 140 -16.36 -3.65 2.34
C ALA A 140 -15.11 -4.18 1.61
N SER A 141 -15.12 -4.20 0.28
CA SER A 141 -13.96 -4.51 -0.56
C SER A 141 -12.76 -3.60 -0.26
N ALA A 142 -12.98 -2.34 0.14
CA ALA A 142 -11.92 -1.45 0.57
C ALA A 142 -11.19 -1.96 1.84
N VAL A 143 -11.95 -2.41 2.85
CA VAL A 143 -11.39 -3.01 4.08
C VAL A 143 -10.67 -4.31 3.73
N ALA A 144 -11.27 -5.14 2.88
CA ALA A 144 -10.68 -6.41 2.44
C ALA A 144 -9.33 -6.20 1.70
N ALA A 145 -9.25 -5.18 0.83
CA ALA A 145 -8.02 -4.84 0.12
C ALA A 145 -6.90 -4.41 1.08
N VAL A 146 -7.20 -3.54 2.06
CA VAL A 146 -6.22 -3.12 3.08
C VAL A 146 -5.77 -4.32 3.92
N LEU A 147 -6.67 -5.18 4.38
CA LEU A 147 -6.31 -6.38 5.15
C LEU A 147 -5.51 -7.39 4.34
N ARG A 148 -5.80 -7.54 3.04
CA ARG A 148 -4.99 -8.37 2.14
C ARG A 148 -3.60 -7.79 1.96
N GLY A 149 -3.49 -6.47 1.73
CA GLY A 149 -2.20 -5.77 1.64
C GLY A 149 -1.38 -5.92 2.92
N ALA A 150 -2.02 -5.74 4.07
CA ALA A 150 -1.44 -5.97 5.39
C ALA A 150 -0.94 -7.42 5.56
N ALA A 151 -1.75 -8.42 5.19
CA ALA A 151 -1.36 -9.83 5.25
C ALA A 151 -0.15 -10.15 4.35
N VAL A 152 -0.03 -9.49 3.20
CA VAL A 152 1.16 -9.59 2.34
C VAL A 152 2.36 -8.94 3.03
N LEU A 153 2.23 -7.73 3.57
CA LEU A 153 3.32 -7.03 4.28
C LEU A 153 3.78 -7.73 5.56
N LEU A 154 2.90 -8.48 6.23
CA LEU A 154 3.29 -9.34 7.37
C LEU A 154 4.18 -10.51 6.93
N ARG A 155 4.03 -10.98 5.69
CA ARG A 155 4.82 -12.08 5.11
C ARG A 155 6.07 -11.58 4.38
N VAL A 156 5.97 -10.43 3.74
CA VAL A 156 7.00 -9.84 2.89
C VAL A 156 7.61 -8.65 3.64
N GLY A 157 8.83 -8.83 4.14
CA GLY A 157 9.53 -7.79 4.90
C GLY A 157 9.12 -7.74 6.37
N ALA A 158 9.23 -8.88 7.07
CA ALA A 158 8.61 -9.24 8.35
C ALA A 158 8.84 -8.33 9.59
N ASP A 159 9.43 -7.14 9.46
CA ASP A 159 10.06 -6.44 10.59
C ASP A 159 9.73 -4.94 10.73
N TRP A 160 8.54 -4.53 10.26
CA TRP A 160 8.03 -3.15 10.37
C TRP A 160 7.20 -2.90 11.64
N ASP A 161 7.14 -1.64 12.10
CA ASP A 161 6.51 -1.20 13.34
C ASP A 161 5.08 -0.62 13.13
N TRP A 162 4.87 0.13 12.04
CA TRP A 162 3.57 0.73 11.70
C TRP A 162 3.19 0.50 10.25
N LEU A 163 1.90 0.28 10.00
CA LEU A 163 1.28 0.29 8.68
C LEU A 163 0.62 1.66 8.42
N ILE A 164 1.03 2.30 7.33
CA ILE A 164 0.47 3.55 6.81
C ILE A 164 -0.21 3.25 5.48
N THR A 165 -1.52 3.48 5.40
CA THR A 165 -2.30 3.32 4.16
C THR A 165 -2.38 4.64 3.40
N LEU A 166 -1.99 4.68 2.14
CA LEU A 166 -2.06 5.88 1.30
C LEU A 166 -2.82 5.60 0.02
N GLY A 167 -3.73 6.49 -0.36
CA GLY A 167 -4.30 6.54 -1.71
C GLY A 167 -3.39 7.29 -2.68
N ALA A 168 -3.60 7.10 -3.98
CA ALA A 168 -2.90 7.84 -5.04
C ALA A 168 -3.10 9.37 -5.00
N SER A 169 -4.09 9.84 -4.23
CA SER A 169 -4.41 11.24 -3.99
C SER A 169 -3.99 11.73 -2.59
N ASP A 170 -3.27 10.92 -1.81
CA ASP A 170 -2.61 11.39 -0.59
C ASP A 170 -1.19 11.87 -0.92
N TYR A 171 -0.63 12.75 -0.09
CA TYR A 171 0.75 13.23 -0.22
C TYR A 171 1.39 13.54 1.15
N PRO A 172 2.70 13.28 1.36
CA PRO A 172 3.38 13.65 2.60
C PRO A 172 3.57 15.17 2.72
N LEU A 173 3.52 15.67 3.95
CA LEU A 173 3.83 17.07 4.31
C LEU A 173 5.16 17.21 5.07
N LEU A 174 5.93 16.13 5.11
CA LEU A 174 7.19 15.99 5.85
C LEU A 174 8.14 15.11 5.05
N ALA A 175 9.44 15.39 5.14
CA ALA A 175 10.46 14.49 4.62
C ALA A 175 10.42 13.14 5.39
N PRO A 176 10.82 12.01 4.75
CA PRO A 176 10.83 10.70 5.39
C PRO A 176 11.63 10.67 6.71
N ASP A 177 12.80 11.31 6.79
CA ASP A 177 13.61 11.38 8.02
C ASP A 177 12.87 12.12 9.16
N ASP A 178 12.15 13.19 8.83
CA ASP A 178 11.33 13.95 9.79
C ASP A 178 10.18 13.09 10.34
N LEU A 179 9.56 12.31 9.48
CA LEU A 179 8.50 11.38 9.87
C LEU A 179 9.06 10.26 10.77
N LEU A 180 10.18 9.65 10.39
CA LEU A 180 10.86 8.63 11.19
C LEU A 180 11.27 9.16 12.56
N TYR A 181 11.76 10.41 12.62
CA TYR A 181 12.08 11.08 13.87
C TYR A 181 10.85 11.24 14.76
N ALA A 182 9.74 11.75 14.21
CA ALA A 182 8.52 11.94 14.97
C ALA A 182 7.95 10.63 15.51
N PHE A 183 7.92 9.56 14.71
CA PHE A 183 7.48 8.24 15.18
C PHE A 183 8.44 7.61 16.20
N SER A 184 9.70 8.06 16.26
CA SER A 184 10.65 7.65 17.30
C SER A 184 10.34 8.24 18.68
N SER A 185 9.52 9.31 18.76
CA SER A 185 9.17 9.96 20.03
C SER A 185 8.06 9.25 20.82
N VAL A 186 7.42 8.24 20.24
CA VAL A 186 6.27 7.54 20.82
C VAL A 186 6.48 6.02 20.91
N PRO A 187 5.81 5.32 21.83
CA PRO A 187 5.84 3.87 21.90
C PRO A 187 5.32 3.20 20.61
N ARG A 188 6.07 2.21 20.11
CA ARG A 188 5.78 1.49 18.85
C ARG A 188 4.46 0.70 18.83
N GLY A 189 3.93 0.39 20.01
CA GLY A 189 2.66 -0.35 20.15
C GLY A 189 1.40 0.50 19.87
N LEU A 190 1.53 1.82 19.74
CA LEU A 190 0.39 2.72 19.61
C LEU A 190 -0.15 2.77 18.17
N SER A 191 -1.47 2.72 18.03
CA SER A 191 -2.16 3.04 16.76
C SER A 191 -2.73 4.45 16.80
N PHE A 192 -2.67 5.16 15.67
CA PHE A 192 -3.27 6.48 15.48
C PHE A 192 -4.59 6.31 14.72
N ILE A 193 -5.67 6.20 15.49
CA ILE A 193 -7.01 5.92 14.99
C ILE A 193 -7.92 7.00 15.56
N ASP A 194 -8.25 7.97 14.71
CA ASP A 194 -9.36 8.89 14.99
C ASP A 194 -10.66 8.10 15.11
N HIS A 195 -11.40 8.31 16.20
CA HIS A 195 -12.64 7.63 16.51
C HIS A 195 -13.53 8.47 17.44
N ARG A 196 -14.84 8.31 17.23
CA ARG A 196 -15.91 8.75 18.13
C ARG A 196 -16.98 7.67 18.16
N MET A 197 -17.70 7.58 19.28
CA MET A 197 -18.85 6.68 19.39
C MET A 197 -19.89 7.09 18.35
N ASP A 198 -20.46 6.09 17.66
CA ASP A 198 -21.54 6.28 16.70
C ASP A 198 -22.87 5.89 17.37
N SER A 199 -23.68 6.90 17.70
CA SER A 199 -25.00 6.73 18.32
C SER A 199 -26.07 6.36 17.28
N ASP A 200 -25.87 6.78 16.04
CA ASP A 200 -26.92 6.82 15.03
C ASP A 200 -26.99 5.50 14.23
N GLY A 201 -25.88 4.75 14.17
CA GLY A 201 -25.82 3.45 13.53
C GLY A 201 -25.70 3.51 12.01
N ALA A 202 -25.24 2.41 11.40
CA ALA A 202 -25.14 2.29 9.95
C ALA A 202 -26.51 1.93 9.34
N ASP A 203 -27.25 2.93 8.89
CA ASP A 203 -28.65 2.77 8.44
C ASP A 203 -28.79 2.07 7.08
N ALA A 204 -27.83 2.23 6.16
CA ALA A 204 -27.95 1.72 4.80
C ALA A 204 -27.35 0.32 4.64
N VAL A 205 -28.16 -0.62 4.17
CA VAL A 205 -27.68 -1.94 3.74
C VAL A 205 -27.23 -1.86 2.28
N VAL A 206 -25.95 -2.11 2.05
CA VAL A 206 -25.34 -2.11 0.71
C VAL A 206 -24.85 -3.51 0.33
N VAL A 207 -24.83 -3.80 -0.96
CA VAL A 207 -24.23 -5.01 -1.52
C VAL A 207 -23.01 -4.59 -2.31
N ASP A 208 -21.84 -5.01 -1.81
CA ASP A 208 -20.58 -4.80 -2.48
C ASP A 208 -20.22 -6.03 -3.34
N GLN A 209 -20.50 -5.90 -4.65
CA GLN A 209 -20.28 -6.98 -5.62
C GLN A 209 -18.80 -7.27 -5.85
N ASN A 210 -17.90 -6.34 -5.48
CA ASN A 210 -16.46 -6.50 -5.64
C ASN A 210 -15.88 -7.64 -4.79
N LEU A 211 -16.60 -8.07 -3.74
CA LEU A 211 -16.21 -9.23 -2.93
C LEU A 211 -16.35 -10.57 -3.66
N ILE A 212 -17.14 -10.61 -4.74
CA ILE A 212 -17.45 -11.84 -5.49
C ILE A 212 -17.13 -11.76 -6.99
N GLN A 213 -16.90 -10.56 -7.51
CA GLN A 213 -16.57 -10.34 -8.92
C GLN A 213 -15.06 -10.28 -9.16
N SER A 214 -14.66 -10.21 -10.43
CA SER A 214 -13.26 -10.05 -10.86
C SER A 214 -12.94 -8.66 -11.41
N THR A 215 -13.92 -7.77 -11.48
CA THR A 215 -13.83 -6.40 -12.02
C THR A 215 -14.44 -5.43 -11.03
N ASN A 216 -13.99 -4.18 -11.04
CA ASN A 216 -14.63 -3.14 -10.23
C ASN A 216 -16.10 -2.99 -10.63
N ALA A 217 -16.97 -2.88 -9.63
CA ALA A 217 -18.39 -2.61 -9.79
C ALA A 217 -18.84 -1.60 -8.73
N GLU A 218 -19.85 -0.80 -9.06
CA GLU A 218 -20.45 0.09 -8.07
C GLU A 218 -21.22 -0.70 -7.02
N ILE A 219 -21.15 -0.24 -5.77
CA ILE A 219 -22.03 -0.78 -4.72
C ILE A 219 -23.51 -0.55 -5.08
N SER A 220 -24.34 -1.53 -4.77
CA SER A 220 -25.79 -1.43 -4.93
C SER A 220 -26.48 -1.25 -3.59
N PHE A 221 -27.42 -0.32 -3.51
CA PHE A 221 -28.22 -0.08 -2.31
C PHE A 221 -29.39 -1.06 -2.23
N SER A 222 -29.65 -1.58 -1.04
CA SER A 222 -30.87 -2.32 -0.72
C SER A 222 -31.87 -1.41 -0.01
N LEU A 223 -33.16 -1.70 -0.13
CA LEU A 223 -34.23 -0.98 0.57
C LEU A 223 -34.27 -1.29 2.08
N GLY A 224 -33.50 -2.26 2.54
CA GLY A 224 -33.44 -2.65 3.95
C GLY A 224 -32.61 -1.70 4.80
N GLN A 225 -33.04 -1.50 6.04
CA GLN A 225 -32.25 -0.87 7.11
C GLN A 225 -31.79 -1.93 8.11
N ARG A 226 -30.70 -1.64 8.83
CA ARG A 226 -30.18 -2.52 9.88
C ARG A 226 -30.26 -1.82 11.24
N ALA A 227 -30.72 -2.54 12.26
CA ALA A 227 -30.65 -2.05 13.64
C ALA A 227 -29.20 -1.99 14.14
N LYS A 228 -28.94 -1.09 15.10
CA LYS A 228 -27.65 -1.05 15.80
C LYS A 228 -27.40 -2.41 16.49
N PRO A 229 -26.17 -2.96 16.41
CA PRO A 229 -25.82 -4.19 17.11
C PRO A 229 -25.88 -3.97 18.63
N ASP A 230 -26.28 -5.02 19.35
CA ASP A 230 -26.29 -5.09 20.82
C ASP A 230 -25.03 -5.75 21.39
N ALA A 231 -24.33 -6.54 20.57
CA ALA A 231 -23.15 -7.29 20.97
C ALA A 231 -21.85 -6.46 21.06
N PHE A 232 -21.81 -5.26 20.47
CA PHE A 232 -20.64 -4.38 20.47
C PHE A 232 -21.03 -2.92 20.20
N GLU A 233 -20.20 -1.98 20.63
CA GLU A 233 -20.40 -0.56 20.37
C GLU A 233 -19.80 -0.15 19.03
N LEU A 234 -20.52 0.69 18.28
CA LEU A 234 -20.04 1.22 17.00
C LEU A 234 -19.19 2.46 17.22
N PHE A 235 -18.06 2.50 16.53
CA PHE A 235 -17.20 3.68 16.48
C PHE A 235 -16.92 4.06 15.04
N LYS A 236 -16.92 5.37 14.79
CA LYS A 236 -16.69 5.97 13.49
C LYS A 236 -15.53 6.95 13.57
N GLY A 237 -14.74 7.07 12.51
CA GLY A 237 -13.73 8.11 12.39
C GLY A 237 -13.11 8.14 11.01
N SER A 238 -11.86 8.61 10.93
CA SER A 238 -11.16 8.73 9.66
C SER A 238 -10.91 7.37 8.98
N PRO A 239 -11.14 7.23 7.65
CA PRO A 239 -10.89 5.99 6.92
C PRO A 239 -9.41 5.70 6.64
N ARG A 240 -8.49 6.54 7.13
CA ARG A 240 -7.04 6.48 6.83
C ARG A 240 -6.21 6.39 8.12
N PRO A 241 -6.34 5.29 8.89
CA PRO A 241 -5.61 5.14 10.15
C PRO A 241 -4.11 4.86 9.92
N ILE A 242 -3.32 5.01 10.97
CA ILE A 242 -1.95 4.48 11.05
C ILE A 242 -1.94 3.42 12.14
N LEU A 243 -1.66 2.18 11.76
CA LEU A 243 -1.91 1.01 12.60
C LEU A 243 -0.58 0.43 13.11
N SER A 244 -0.48 0.15 14.41
CA SER A 244 0.67 -0.59 14.93
C SER A 244 0.69 -2.01 14.39
N ARG A 245 1.88 -2.59 14.23
CA ARG A 245 2.03 -3.97 13.74
C ARG A 245 1.19 -4.96 14.53
N ASP A 246 1.24 -4.89 15.86
CA ASP A 246 0.47 -5.77 16.75
C ASP A 246 -1.04 -5.73 16.48
N PHE A 247 -1.58 -4.53 16.21
CA PHE A 247 -3.00 -4.37 15.91
C PHE A 247 -3.35 -4.91 14.51
N VAL A 248 -2.44 -4.73 13.54
CA VAL A 248 -2.60 -5.31 12.21
C VAL A 248 -2.56 -6.84 12.26
N GLU A 249 -1.61 -7.42 12.99
CA GLU A 249 -1.53 -8.88 13.20
C GLU A 249 -2.81 -9.41 13.84
N TYR A 250 -3.34 -8.70 14.84
CA TYR A 250 -4.62 -9.05 15.45
C TYR A 250 -5.78 -9.00 14.46
N CYS A 251 -5.88 -7.95 13.64
CA CYS A 251 -6.93 -7.85 12.61
C CYS A 251 -6.84 -8.96 11.55
N VAL A 252 -5.62 -9.36 11.16
CA VAL A 252 -5.39 -10.37 10.11
C VAL A 252 -5.55 -11.80 10.65
N VAL A 253 -4.97 -12.09 11.81
CA VAL A 253 -5.00 -13.43 12.43
C VAL A 253 -6.31 -13.69 13.16
N ALA A 254 -6.92 -12.64 13.75
CA ALA A 254 -8.18 -12.65 14.49
C ALA A 254 -8.29 -13.80 15.52
N PRO A 255 -7.42 -13.82 16.55
CA PRO A 255 -7.34 -14.95 17.49
C PRO A 255 -8.60 -15.16 18.35
N ASP A 256 -9.35 -14.10 18.66
CA ASP A 256 -10.54 -14.10 19.52
C ASP A 256 -11.86 -13.87 18.74
N ASN A 257 -11.78 -14.00 17.41
CA ASN A 257 -12.90 -13.89 16.46
C ASN A 257 -13.56 -12.50 16.33
N LEU A 258 -13.28 -11.53 17.21
CA LEU A 258 -13.87 -10.18 17.13
C LEU A 258 -13.65 -9.51 15.76
N PRO A 259 -12.42 -9.47 15.19
CA PRO A 259 -12.23 -8.90 13.85
C PRO A 259 -13.03 -9.61 12.76
N ARG A 260 -13.20 -10.94 12.84
CA ARG A 260 -14.00 -11.69 11.85
C ARG A 260 -15.48 -11.38 11.98
N THR A 261 -16.01 -11.31 13.19
CA THR A 261 -17.41 -10.93 13.45
C THR A 261 -17.69 -9.53 12.91
N LEU A 262 -16.78 -8.59 13.13
CA LEU A 262 -16.91 -7.22 12.63
C LEU A 262 -16.79 -7.15 11.11
N LEU A 263 -15.92 -7.94 10.46
CA LEU A 263 -15.88 -8.04 8.99
C LEU A 263 -17.21 -8.55 8.42
N LEU A 264 -17.80 -9.59 9.03
CA LEU A 264 -19.11 -10.10 8.63
C LEU A 264 -20.19 -9.03 8.78
N TYR A 265 -20.18 -8.28 9.88
CA TYR A 265 -21.10 -7.17 10.09
C TYR A 265 -20.93 -6.11 9.00
N PHE A 266 -19.71 -5.59 8.79
CA PHE A 266 -19.45 -4.49 7.86
C PHE A 266 -19.51 -4.86 6.37
N THR A 267 -19.69 -6.16 6.04
CA THR A 267 -19.83 -6.63 4.65
C THR A 267 -20.95 -5.93 3.88
N ASN A 268 -22.02 -5.53 4.57
CA ASN A 268 -23.16 -4.83 3.96
C ASN A 268 -23.37 -3.41 4.49
N SER A 269 -22.31 -2.76 4.97
CA SER A 269 -22.36 -1.40 5.49
C SER A 269 -21.73 -0.42 4.50
N LEU A 270 -22.25 0.81 4.47
CA LEU A 270 -21.66 1.90 3.71
C LEU A 270 -20.43 2.46 4.44
N SER A 271 -19.39 2.79 3.67
CA SER A 271 -18.12 3.37 4.13
C SER A 271 -17.45 2.61 5.30
N PRO A 272 -17.32 1.27 5.23
CA PRO A 272 -16.86 0.47 6.38
C PRO A 272 -15.42 0.78 6.80
N MET A 273 -14.60 1.39 5.94
CA MET A 273 -13.28 1.91 6.31
C MET A 273 -13.33 2.97 7.42
N GLU A 274 -14.42 3.71 7.55
CA GLU A 274 -14.64 4.71 8.61
C GLU A 274 -14.99 4.06 9.95
N PHE A 275 -15.30 2.76 9.98
CA PHE A 275 -15.84 2.08 11.16
C PHE A 275 -15.02 0.89 11.61
N TYR A 276 -14.50 0.08 10.69
CA TYR A 276 -13.96 -1.24 10.99
C TYR A 276 -12.83 -1.19 12.01
N PHE A 277 -11.77 -0.43 11.73
CA PHE A 277 -10.61 -0.38 12.62
C PHE A 277 -10.92 0.30 13.95
N GLN A 278 -11.76 1.34 13.93
CA GLN A 278 -12.26 2.05 15.11
C GLN A 278 -13.04 1.11 16.03
N THR A 279 -13.96 0.34 15.45
CA THR A 279 -14.84 -0.58 16.18
C THR A 279 -14.07 -1.79 16.70
N VAL A 280 -13.15 -2.36 15.92
CA VAL A 280 -12.27 -3.46 16.37
C VAL A 280 -11.43 -3.01 17.56
N MET A 281 -10.82 -1.82 17.46
CA MET A 281 -9.97 -1.26 18.51
C MET A 281 -10.76 -1.02 19.80
N ALA A 282 -11.90 -0.33 19.72
CA ALA A 282 -12.66 0.08 20.90
C ALA A 282 -13.28 -1.12 21.66
N ASN A 283 -13.65 -2.17 20.93
CA ASN A 283 -14.22 -3.40 21.51
C ASN A 283 -13.17 -4.44 21.90
N SER A 284 -11.88 -4.19 21.65
CA SER A 284 -10.80 -5.09 22.06
C SER A 284 -10.16 -4.63 23.37
N ALA A 285 -10.27 -5.45 24.42
CA ALA A 285 -9.63 -5.17 25.71
C ALA A 285 -8.10 -5.01 25.60
N ARG A 286 -7.47 -5.68 24.62
CA ARG A 286 -6.02 -5.62 24.37
C ARG A 286 -5.56 -4.25 23.86
N PHE A 287 -6.39 -3.56 23.06
CA PHE A 287 -5.98 -2.36 22.32
C PHE A 287 -6.59 -1.06 22.83
N ARG A 288 -7.48 -1.13 23.83
CA ARG A 288 -8.13 0.04 24.45
C ARG A 288 -7.13 1.11 24.91
N ASN A 289 -5.99 0.70 25.48
CA ASN A 289 -4.96 1.61 26.00
C ASN A 289 -3.79 1.83 25.03
N SER A 290 -3.86 1.31 23.81
CA SER A 290 -2.78 1.42 22.81
C SER A 290 -3.22 2.24 21.61
N THR A 291 -4.12 3.21 21.81
CA THR A 291 -4.71 4.00 20.74
C THR A 291 -4.65 5.49 21.07
N VAL A 292 -4.19 6.25 20.09
CA VAL A 292 -4.18 7.71 20.09
C VAL A 292 -5.34 8.17 19.20
N ASN A 293 -6.26 8.95 19.75
CA ASN A 293 -7.44 9.44 19.04
C ASN A 293 -7.11 10.61 18.09
N HIS A 294 -6.32 10.33 17.05
CA HIS A 294 -5.89 11.27 16.03
C HIS A 294 -5.43 10.49 14.79
N ASN A 295 -5.56 11.04 13.58
CA ASN A 295 -5.17 10.35 12.32
C ASN A 295 -3.90 10.93 11.66
N LEU A 296 -3.35 12.04 12.17
CA LEU A 296 -2.18 12.76 11.65
C LEU A 296 -2.33 13.23 10.19
N ARG A 297 -3.57 13.46 9.75
CA ARG A 297 -3.89 13.81 8.35
C ARG A 297 -4.67 15.11 8.24
N HIS A 298 -4.39 15.86 7.18
CA HIS A 298 -5.16 17.02 6.78
C HIS A 298 -6.02 16.72 5.56
N THR A 299 -7.27 17.18 5.57
CA THR A 299 -8.15 17.09 4.39
C THR A 299 -8.02 18.36 3.56
N VAL A 300 -7.53 18.23 2.32
CA VAL A 300 -7.38 19.36 1.40
C VAL A 300 -8.76 19.86 0.96
N ALA A 301 -9.00 21.15 1.13
CA ALA A 301 -10.24 21.80 0.70
C ALA A 301 -10.33 21.79 -0.84
N GLN A 302 -11.46 21.36 -1.40
CA GLN A 302 -11.69 21.33 -2.86
C GLN A 302 -11.97 22.74 -3.43
N LEU A 303 -11.73 22.95 -4.74
CA LEU A 303 -11.94 24.28 -5.37
C LEU A 303 -13.43 24.58 -5.59
N ASP A 304 -14.29 23.56 -5.48
CA ASP A 304 -15.71 23.67 -5.74
C ASP A 304 -16.38 24.66 -4.78
N GLY A 305 -16.88 25.77 -5.32
CA GLY A 305 -17.58 26.81 -4.57
C GLY A 305 -16.73 27.99 -4.09
N ALA A 306 -15.45 28.08 -4.48
CA ALA A 306 -14.66 29.28 -4.22
C ALA A 306 -15.18 30.49 -5.03
N PRO A 307 -15.19 31.70 -4.44
CA PRO A 307 -15.66 32.88 -5.15
C PRO A 307 -14.76 33.15 -6.36
N ALA A 308 -15.38 33.25 -7.54
CA ALA A 308 -14.72 33.50 -8.84
C ALA A 308 -13.92 34.83 -8.91
N SER A 309 -13.90 35.60 -7.82
CA SER A 309 -13.12 36.84 -7.67
C SER A 309 -11.65 36.61 -7.32
N GLN A 310 -11.26 35.42 -6.87
CA GLN A 310 -9.85 35.08 -6.64
C GLN A 310 -9.23 34.45 -7.90
N GLY A 311 -8.05 34.92 -8.31
CA GLY A 311 -7.30 34.31 -9.40
C GLY A 311 -6.81 32.91 -9.01
N VAL A 312 -6.67 32.02 -9.99
CA VAL A 312 -6.27 30.61 -9.81
C VAL A 312 -4.97 30.49 -8.99
N ASP A 313 -3.97 31.31 -9.31
CA ASP A 313 -2.67 31.29 -8.61
C ASP A 313 -2.80 31.65 -7.12
N GLN A 314 -3.65 32.63 -6.81
CA GLN A 314 -3.89 33.05 -5.43
C GLN A 314 -4.61 31.97 -4.61
N GLN A 315 -5.53 31.26 -5.26
CA GLN A 315 -6.24 30.15 -4.64
C GLN A 315 -5.32 28.94 -4.39
N GLN A 316 -4.45 28.61 -5.35
CA GLN A 316 -3.44 27.56 -5.18
C GLN A 316 -2.43 27.92 -4.09
N ALA A 317 -1.98 29.17 -4.01
CA ALA A 317 -1.08 29.63 -2.94
C ALA A 317 -1.73 29.51 -1.55
N SER A 318 -2.97 29.98 -1.40
CA SER A 318 -3.74 29.85 -0.16
C SER A 318 -3.94 28.40 0.26
N ARG A 319 -4.25 27.52 -0.70
CA ARG A 319 -4.39 26.08 -0.47
C ARG A 319 -3.07 25.46 0.01
N TYR A 320 -1.96 25.79 -0.64
CA TYR A 320 -0.64 25.33 -0.22
C TYR A 320 -0.34 25.76 1.22
N ASP A 321 -0.51 27.04 1.55
CA ASP A 321 -0.24 27.58 2.88
C ASP A 321 -1.10 26.92 3.96
N ALA A 322 -2.40 26.72 3.69
CA ALA A 322 -3.31 26.03 4.61
C ALA A 322 -2.91 24.56 4.81
N THR A 323 -2.53 23.89 3.72
CA THR A 323 -2.17 22.47 3.74
C THR A 323 -0.87 22.24 4.51
N VAL A 324 0.20 22.97 4.17
CA VAL A 324 1.51 22.87 4.82
C VAL A 324 1.47 23.42 6.26
N GLY A 325 0.65 24.45 6.51
CA GLY A 325 0.47 25.06 7.82
C GLY A 325 -0.28 24.17 8.83
N SER A 326 -0.99 23.14 8.36
CA SER A 326 -1.82 22.24 9.19
C SER A 326 -1.04 21.51 10.29
N GLY A 327 0.25 21.27 10.10
CA GLY A 327 1.07 20.48 11.02
C GLY A 327 0.81 18.96 10.97
N ALA A 328 -0.01 18.49 10.01
CA ALA A 328 -0.24 17.06 9.78
C ALA A 328 0.95 16.38 9.10
N ALA A 329 1.01 15.05 9.17
CA ALA A 329 2.06 14.26 8.51
C ALA A 329 1.77 14.05 7.02
N PHE A 330 0.48 13.91 6.67
CA PHE A 330 0.01 13.71 5.30
C PHE A 330 -1.21 14.58 5.01
N ALA A 331 -1.47 14.84 3.74
CA ALA A 331 -2.67 15.50 3.27
C ALA A 331 -3.32 14.76 2.10
N GLY A 332 -4.62 14.95 1.93
CA GLY A 332 -5.37 14.46 0.77
C GLY A 332 -6.87 14.71 0.98
N VAL A 333 -7.71 14.73 -0.04
CA VAL A 333 -7.51 14.16 -1.38
C VAL A 333 -7.08 15.25 -2.36
N PHE A 334 -5.90 15.12 -2.96
CA PHE A 334 -5.45 15.97 -4.08
C PHE A 334 -6.10 15.53 -5.38
N GLY A 335 -6.63 16.50 -6.13
CA GLY A 335 -7.26 16.32 -7.43
C GLY A 335 -6.28 16.50 -8.60
N ASP A 336 -6.83 16.52 -9.81
CA ASP A 336 -6.04 16.66 -11.04
C ASP A 336 -5.43 18.05 -11.20
N ASP A 337 -6.10 19.07 -10.65
CA ASP A 337 -5.68 20.48 -10.74
C ASP A 337 -4.68 20.90 -9.65
N ASP A 338 -4.25 19.97 -8.79
CA ASP A 338 -3.35 20.24 -7.67
C ASP A 338 -1.87 20.04 -8.01
N ASP A 339 -1.51 19.82 -9.28
CA ASP A 339 -0.13 19.51 -9.68
C ASP A 339 0.87 20.61 -9.27
N ALA A 340 0.49 21.88 -9.40
CA ALA A 340 1.29 23.02 -8.95
C ALA A 340 1.48 23.04 -7.43
N VAL A 341 0.44 22.67 -6.65
CA VAL A 341 0.54 22.57 -5.19
C VAL A 341 1.47 21.42 -4.80
N LEU A 342 1.33 20.26 -5.45
CA LEU A 342 2.19 19.10 -5.23
C LEU A 342 3.64 19.40 -5.61
N GLN A 343 3.87 20.15 -6.69
CA GLN A 343 5.22 20.56 -7.10
C GLN A 343 5.87 21.47 -6.06
N ARG A 344 5.12 22.45 -5.54
CA ARG A 344 5.61 23.28 -4.43
C ARG A 344 5.90 22.48 -3.17
N ILE A 345 5.11 21.46 -2.85
CA ILE A 345 5.42 20.55 -1.74
C ILE A 345 6.72 19.78 -2.00
N ASP A 346 6.93 19.27 -3.21
CA ASP A 346 8.18 18.59 -3.58
C ASP A 346 9.41 19.48 -3.39
N GLU A 347 9.34 20.72 -3.87
CA GLU A 347 10.45 21.68 -3.85
C GLU A 347 10.69 22.28 -2.47
N GLU A 348 9.65 22.83 -1.84
CA GLU A 348 9.77 23.64 -0.62
C GLU A 348 9.67 22.82 0.68
N VAL A 349 9.03 21.64 0.65
CA VAL A 349 8.80 20.81 1.84
C VAL A 349 9.69 19.57 1.86
N LEU A 350 9.77 18.85 0.74
CA LEU A 350 10.53 17.61 0.64
C LEU A 350 11.96 17.86 0.16
N GLY A 351 12.23 18.99 -0.49
CA GLY A 351 13.54 19.31 -1.05
C GLY A 351 13.98 18.29 -2.11
N ARG A 352 13.03 17.79 -2.90
CA ARG A 352 13.28 16.75 -3.92
C ARG A 352 13.03 17.29 -5.32
N SER A 353 13.78 16.77 -6.29
CA SER A 353 13.48 16.97 -7.71
C SER A 353 12.23 16.17 -8.11
N LEU A 354 11.55 16.58 -9.18
CA LEU A 354 10.31 15.95 -9.65
C LEU A 354 10.48 14.43 -9.85
N ASP A 355 11.60 14.04 -10.46
CA ASP A 355 11.96 12.67 -10.79
C ASP A 355 12.88 11.99 -9.76
N GLY A 356 13.24 12.66 -8.66
CA GLY A 356 14.11 12.10 -7.62
C GLY A 356 13.35 11.54 -6.43
N VAL A 357 13.91 10.56 -5.73
CA VAL A 357 13.45 10.19 -4.38
C VAL A 357 13.73 11.34 -3.40
N THR A 358 12.93 11.45 -2.34
CA THR A 358 13.20 12.46 -1.29
C THR A 358 14.54 12.19 -0.62
N PRO A 359 15.48 13.16 -0.60
CA PRO A 359 16.77 12.96 0.03
C PRO A 359 16.64 12.83 1.55
N GLY A 360 17.47 11.99 2.15
CA GLY A 360 17.61 11.82 3.59
C GLY A 360 19.08 11.56 3.95
N GLU A 361 19.38 11.32 5.22
CA GLU A 361 20.77 11.05 5.66
C GLU A 361 21.35 9.77 5.04
N TRP A 362 20.48 8.86 4.60
CA TRP A 362 20.85 7.63 3.90
C TRP A 362 21.36 7.86 2.46
N CYS A 363 21.19 9.07 1.91
CA CYS A 363 21.72 9.43 0.59
C CYS A 363 23.22 9.70 0.68
N ALA A 364 24.00 9.09 -0.21
CA ALA A 364 25.40 9.45 -0.42
C ALA A 364 25.50 10.55 -1.50
N GLY A 365 26.43 11.49 -1.33
CA GLY A 365 26.77 12.54 -2.30
C GLY A 365 26.44 13.97 -1.86
N ASP A 366 27.20 14.93 -2.38
CA ASP A 366 27.11 16.38 -2.06
C ASP A 366 26.31 17.17 -3.13
N GLY A 367 25.35 16.55 -3.83
CA GLY A 367 24.68 17.13 -5.02
C GLY A 367 23.15 16.96 -5.11
N GLU A 368 22.57 17.34 -6.25
CA GLU A 368 21.10 17.32 -6.53
C GLU A 368 20.49 15.91 -6.66
N GLU A 369 21.31 14.87 -6.86
CA GLU A 369 20.88 13.49 -7.02
C GLU A 369 21.28 12.62 -5.82
N CYS A 370 20.29 12.07 -5.11
CA CYS A 370 20.50 11.12 -4.02
C CYS A 370 21.07 9.80 -4.56
N THR A 371 22.35 9.52 -4.30
CA THR A 371 22.96 8.23 -4.65
C THR A 371 22.88 7.23 -3.49
N VAL A 372 22.84 5.94 -3.83
CA VAL A 372 22.76 4.87 -2.83
C VAL A 372 24.10 4.71 -2.12
N GLY A 373 24.09 4.49 -0.79
CA GLY A 373 25.30 4.14 -0.03
C GLY A 373 25.44 4.78 1.35
N GLY A 374 24.52 5.64 1.78
CA GLY A 374 24.54 6.21 3.13
C GLY A 374 23.99 5.27 4.21
N ASN A 375 24.07 5.71 5.47
CA ASN A 375 23.65 4.90 6.60
C ASN A 375 22.14 4.97 6.82
N ILE A 376 21.45 3.86 6.55
CA ILE A 376 19.99 3.78 6.69
C ILE A 376 19.51 3.86 8.14
N ASP A 377 20.37 3.72 9.15
CA ASP A 377 20.02 3.80 10.58
C ASP A 377 20.12 5.21 11.18
N VAL A 378 20.65 6.17 10.42
CA VAL A 378 20.76 7.57 10.84
C VAL A 378 19.68 8.36 10.12
N ILE A 379 19.05 9.29 10.84
CA ILE A 379 18.01 10.17 10.31
C ILE A 379 18.35 11.62 10.66
N ARG A 380 18.05 12.54 9.75
CA ARG A 380 18.20 13.99 9.97
C ARG A 380 16.85 14.64 10.18
N HIS A 381 16.62 15.20 11.37
CA HIS A 381 15.37 15.87 11.68
C HIS A 381 15.45 17.40 11.48
N GLY A 382 14.45 17.96 10.81
CA GLY A 382 14.19 19.38 10.66
C GLY A 382 13.25 19.94 11.74
N VAL A 383 12.80 21.18 11.50
CA VAL A 383 11.83 21.88 12.36
C VAL A 383 10.47 21.18 12.33
N LYS A 384 10.06 20.68 11.16
CA LYS A 384 8.74 20.07 10.99
C LYS A 384 8.66 18.70 11.68
N GLY A 385 9.71 17.88 11.61
CA GLY A 385 9.80 16.63 12.38
C GLY A 385 9.73 16.86 13.89
N ARG A 386 10.42 17.89 14.41
CA ARG A 386 10.29 18.28 15.84
C ARG A 386 8.88 18.70 16.22
N ARG A 387 8.22 19.51 15.39
CA ARG A 387 6.84 19.94 15.63
C ARG A 387 5.88 18.75 15.67
N LEU A 388 6.00 17.81 14.74
CA LEU A 388 5.20 16.59 14.75
C LEU A 388 5.50 15.71 15.96
N ALA A 389 6.78 15.55 16.33
CA ALA A 389 7.19 14.79 17.50
C ALA A 389 6.58 15.34 18.79
N THR A 390 6.54 16.67 18.95
CA THR A 390 5.87 17.34 20.07
C THR A 390 4.37 17.09 20.05
N LEU A 391 3.70 17.26 18.90
CA LEU A 391 2.27 16.95 18.77
C LEU A 391 1.96 15.50 19.18
N MET A 392 2.75 14.54 18.69
CA MET A 392 2.56 13.12 19.01
C MET A 392 2.81 12.85 20.49
N ALA A 393 3.82 13.46 21.10
CA ALA A 393 4.09 13.33 22.53
C ALA A 393 2.97 13.94 23.38
N ASP A 394 2.44 15.10 23.01
CA ASP A 394 1.32 15.75 23.69
C ASP A 394 0.03 14.92 23.59
N LEU A 395 -0.24 14.35 22.40
CA LEU A 395 -1.37 13.46 22.18
C LEU A 395 -1.28 12.18 23.03
N VAL A 396 -0.07 11.64 23.23
CA VAL A 396 0.18 10.46 24.07
C VAL A 396 0.15 10.82 25.57
N GLY A 397 0.74 11.96 25.96
CA GLY A 397 0.76 12.44 27.34
C GLY A 397 -0.63 12.90 27.84
N GLY A 398 -1.49 13.34 26.91
CA GLY A 398 -2.90 13.63 27.15
C GLY A 398 -3.79 12.39 27.26
N VAL A 399 -3.25 11.17 27.03
CA VAL A 399 -3.96 9.90 27.30
C VAL A 399 -3.99 9.66 28.82
N GLY A 400 -4.73 10.49 29.53
CA GLY A 400 -5.33 10.11 30.81
C GLY A 400 -6.39 9.02 30.59
N PRO A 401 -6.81 8.28 31.64
CA PRO A 401 -7.86 7.28 31.52
C PRO A 401 -9.07 7.88 30.83
N CYS A 402 -9.60 7.22 29.80
CA CYS A 402 -10.72 7.72 29.00
C CYS A 402 -11.88 8.21 29.89
N ASP A 403 -12.06 9.53 29.99
CA ASP A 403 -13.25 10.16 30.56
C ASP A 403 -14.43 9.90 29.60
N GLY A 404 -15.04 8.73 29.74
CA GLY A 404 -16.16 8.29 28.90
C GLY A 404 -16.22 6.79 28.62
N CYS A 405 -15.17 6.02 28.92
CA CYS A 405 -15.28 4.57 28.99
C CYS A 405 -15.84 4.20 30.37
N SER A 406 -17.17 4.08 30.51
CA SER A 406 -17.68 3.40 31.71
C SER A 406 -17.16 1.96 31.71
N LYS A 407 -16.88 1.47 32.92
CA LYS A 407 -16.40 0.12 33.23
C LYS A 407 -17.19 -0.98 32.54
#